data_AF-A0AAX3JAT2-F1
#
_entry.id   AF-A0AAX3JAT2-F1
#
_cell.length_a   1.000
_cell.length_b   1.000
_cell.length_c   1.000
_cell.angle_alpha   90.00
_cell.angle_beta   90.00
_cell.angle_gamma   90.00
#
_symmetry.space_group_name_H-M   'P 1'
#
loop_
_entity.id
_entity.type
_entity.pdbx_description
1 polymer ?
#
loop_
_entity_poly.entity_id
_entity_poly.type
_entity_poly.pdbx_seq_one_letter_code
_entity_poly.pdbx_strand_id
1 'polypeptide(L)'
;MLKAIFYFIALFCPTVFAKNNDKPLPQKYWDFMAGYEYKYPKCTVNWSERTASFLVDGEGCNEISSERMKNDAIKSIDYVKKNSSFTNFLDYNAAIENIRNAYSQNDANIDAERIWERGCLDFKQGLNIGDFSKTYNPSESIKNYDWLKRNAVINLYSDGWNYARLMKGIVDCSYYAALRAREYVSGIDIRN
;
A
#
# COMPACT_ATOMS: atom_id res chain seq x y z
N MET A 1 16.24 17.68 -58.65
CA MET A 1 15.00 17.65 -57.85
C MET A 1 14.89 16.28 -57.20
N LEU A 2 15.32 16.12 -55.94
CA LEU A 2 15.18 14.87 -55.20
C LEU A 2 13.78 14.81 -54.55
N LYS A 3 13.01 13.78 -54.88
CA LYS A 3 11.78 13.42 -54.15
C LYS A 3 12.15 12.53 -52.97
N ALA A 4 12.01 13.04 -51.74
CA ALA A 4 12.08 12.22 -50.55
C ALA A 4 10.74 11.49 -50.35
N ILE A 5 10.78 10.16 -50.36
CA ILE A 5 9.64 9.31 -50.01
C ILE A 5 9.72 9.09 -48.50
N PHE A 6 8.79 9.69 -47.75
CA PHE A 6 8.61 9.41 -46.33
C PHE A 6 7.85 8.09 -46.18
N TYR A 7 8.57 7.02 -45.81
CA TYR A 7 7.95 5.80 -45.32
C TYR A 7 7.50 6.02 -43.86
N PHE A 8 6.20 6.20 -43.67
CA PHE A 8 5.56 6.03 -42.37
C PHE A 8 5.64 4.53 -42.00
N ILE A 9 6.67 4.15 -41.25
CA ILE A 9 6.69 2.85 -40.58
C ILE A 9 5.72 2.99 -39.41
N ALA A 10 4.48 2.55 -39.63
CA ALA A 10 3.55 2.29 -38.54
C ALA A 10 4.21 1.25 -37.62
N LEU A 11 4.66 1.70 -36.44
CA LEU A 11 4.95 0.82 -35.32
C LEU A 11 3.63 0.20 -34.86
N PHE A 12 3.20 -0.85 -35.56
CA PHE A 12 2.31 -1.83 -34.99
C PHE A 12 3.09 -2.51 -33.87
N CYS A 13 2.86 -2.06 -32.63
CA CYS A 13 3.21 -2.84 -31.45
C CYS A 13 2.44 -4.17 -31.61
N PRO A 14 3.11 -5.31 -31.86
CA PRO A 14 2.39 -6.56 -32.00
C PRO A 14 1.87 -6.89 -30.60
N THR A 15 0.59 -6.62 -30.36
CA THR A 15 -0.16 -7.33 -29.34
C THR A 15 -0.12 -8.79 -29.76
N VAL A 16 0.85 -9.53 -29.20
CA VAL A 16 0.89 -10.98 -29.32
C VAL A 16 -0.32 -11.48 -28.54
N PHE A 17 -1.45 -11.61 -29.23
CA PHE A 17 -2.56 -12.41 -28.76
C PHE A 17 -2.06 -13.85 -28.75
N ALA A 18 -1.50 -14.26 -27.61
CA ALA A 18 -1.22 -15.67 -27.36
C ALA A 18 -2.54 -16.43 -27.53
N LYS A 19 -2.63 -17.24 -28.58
CA LYS A 19 -3.68 -18.24 -28.75
C LYS A 19 -3.51 -19.29 -27.65
N ASN A 20 -4.04 -19.05 -26.46
CA ASN A 20 -4.15 -20.08 -25.43
C ASN A 20 -5.51 -20.79 -25.53
N ASN A 21 -5.58 -21.69 -26.53
CA ASN A 21 -6.63 -22.70 -26.68
C ASN A 21 -6.38 -23.88 -25.73
N ASP A 22 -6.52 -23.70 -24.42
CA ASP A 22 -6.60 -24.85 -23.51
C ASP A 22 -7.67 -24.64 -22.45
N LYS A 23 -8.87 -25.15 -22.77
CA LYS A 23 -10.13 -25.23 -22.01
C LYS A 23 -10.36 -24.12 -20.96
N PRO A 24 -11.38 -23.26 -21.12
CA PRO A 24 -11.67 -22.22 -20.13
C PRO A 24 -11.88 -22.82 -18.73
N LEU A 25 -11.71 -21.99 -17.70
CA LEU A 25 -12.08 -22.33 -16.32
C LEU A 25 -13.49 -22.97 -16.32
N PRO A 26 -13.81 -23.98 -15.49
CA PRO A 26 -15.15 -24.54 -15.46
C PRO A 26 -16.21 -23.45 -15.23
N GLN A 27 -17.30 -23.48 -16.00
CA GLN A 27 -18.31 -22.40 -16.03
C GLN A 27 -18.87 -22.04 -14.65
N LYS A 28 -18.96 -23.00 -13.73
CA LYS A 28 -19.37 -22.80 -12.34
C LYS A 28 -18.55 -21.76 -11.56
N TYR A 29 -17.41 -21.34 -12.08
CA TYR A 29 -16.52 -20.36 -11.47
C TYR A 29 -16.55 -18.98 -12.15
N TRP A 30 -17.16 -18.85 -13.32
CA TRP A 30 -17.04 -17.63 -14.15
C TRP A 30 -17.57 -16.38 -13.45
N ASP A 31 -18.71 -16.48 -12.79
CA ASP A 31 -19.33 -15.35 -12.07
C ASP A 31 -18.42 -14.82 -10.95
N PHE A 32 -17.60 -15.70 -10.35
CA PHE A 32 -16.67 -15.30 -9.30
C PHE A 32 -15.44 -14.56 -9.85
N MET A 33 -15.10 -14.79 -11.13
CA MET A 33 -13.88 -14.30 -11.76
C MET A 33 -13.94 -12.81 -12.17
N ALA A 34 -15.09 -12.15 -12.03
CA ALA A 34 -15.19 -10.71 -12.26
C ALA A 34 -14.19 -9.98 -11.34
N GLY A 35 -13.30 -9.18 -11.93
CA GLY A 35 -12.22 -8.48 -11.23
C GLY A 35 -11.01 -9.33 -10.83
N TYR A 36 -10.87 -10.57 -11.34
CA TYR A 36 -9.71 -11.42 -11.04
C TYR A 36 -8.41 -10.86 -11.62
N GLU A 37 -7.39 -10.75 -10.78
CA GLU A 37 -6.01 -10.43 -11.11
C GLU A 37 -5.07 -11.31 -10.27
N TYR A 38 -4.03 -11.87 -10.90
CA TYR A 38 -2.98 -12.64 -10.24
C TYR A 38 -1.61 -12.21 -10.75
N LYS A 39 -0.70 -11.85 -9.84
CA LYS A 39 0.65 -11.38 -10.18
C LYS A 39 1.69 -12.47 -9.95
N TYR A 40 2.27 -12.94 -11.05
CA TYR A 40 3.52 -13.70 -11.06
C TYR A 40 4.73 -12.74 -11.20
N PRO A 41 5.96 -13.21 -10.98
CA PRO A 41 7.15 -12.42 -11.32
C PRO A 41 7.14 -12.04 -12.81
N LYS A 42 7.07 -10.73 -13.11
CA LYS A 42 7.04 -10.16 -14.48
C LYS A 42 5.86 -10.60 -15.36
N CYS A 43 4.80 -11.15 -14.78
CA CYS A 43 3.59 -11.51 -15.52
C CYS A 43 2.35 -11.25 -14.68
N THR A 44 1.35 -10.60 -15.27
CA THR A 44 0.03 -10.40 -14.69
C THR A 44 -0.99 -11.20 -15.49
N VAL A 45 -1.82 -11.96 -14.79
CA VAL A 45 -2.91 -12.74 -15.37
C VAL A 45 -4.23 -12.19 -14.86
N ASN A 46 -5.08 -11.77 -15.79
CA ASN A 46 -6.41 -11.21 -15.54
C ASN A 46 -7.49 -12.10 -16.15
N TRP A 47 -8.75 -11.90 -15.76
CA TRP A 47 -9.89 -12.55 -16.39
C TRP A 47 -10.64 -11.58 -17.32
N SER A 48 -10.94 -12.03 -18.54
CA SER A 48 -11.86 -11.34 -19.42
C SER A 48 -13.26 -11.95 -19.31
N GLU A 49 -14.20 -11.18 -18.79
CA GLU A 49 -15.63 -11.56 -18.78
C GLU A 49 -16.20 -11.64 -20.20
N ARG A 50 -15.71 -10.80 -21.13
CA ARG A 50 -16.19 -10.77 -22.52
C ARG A 50 -15.84 -12.03 -23.29
N THR A 51 -14.63 -12.55 -23.11
CA THR A 51 -14.14 -13.72 -23.86
C THR A 51 -14.10 -15.00 -23.01
N ALA A 52 -14.47 -14.93 -21.73
CA ALA A 52 -14.39 -16.02 -20.77
C ALA A 52 -13.02 -16.71 -20.78
N SER A 53 -11.96 -15.90 -20.78
CA SER A 53 -10.58 -16.37 -20.92
C SER A 53 -9.62 -15.56 -20.06
N PHE A 54 -8.48 -16.17 -19.75
CA PHE A 54 -7.37 -15.45 -19.15
C PHE A 54 -6.76 -14.46 -20.15
N LEU A 55 -6.45 -13.26 -19.68
CA LEU A 55 -5.62 -12.27 -20.35
C LEU A 55 -4.28 -12.24 -19.63
N VAL A 56 -3.20 -12.20 -20.39
CA VAL A 56 -1.85 -12.19 -19.82
C VAL A 56 -1.10 -10.98 -20.32
N ASP A 57 -0.35 -10.33 -19.43
CA ASP A 57 0.46 -9.16 -19.74
C ASP A 57 1.82 -9.24 -19.01
N GLY A 58 2.91 -9.01 -19.74
CA GLY A 58 4.27 -9.05 -19.23
C GLY A 58 5.20 -10.08 -19.87
N GLU A 59 6.50 -9.86 -19.69
CA GLU A 59 7.59 -10.58 -20.36
C GLU A 59 7.76 -12.04 -19.91
N GLY A 60 7.24 -12.42 -18.73
CA GLY A 60 7.37 -13.77 -18.17
C GLY A 60 6.16 -14.68 -18.38
N CYS A 61 5.12 -14.23 -19.10
CA CYS A 61 3.85 -14.95 -19.15
C CYS A 61 3.89 -16.26 -19.95
N ASN A 62 4.84 -16.40 -20.87
CA ASN A 62 5.08 -17.62 -21.64
C ASN A 62 5.55 -18.80 -20.77
N GLU A 63 6.13 -18.53 -19.59
CA GLU A 63 6.55 -19.56 -18.64
C GLU A 63 5.41 -20.08 -17.76
N ILE A 64 4.24 -19.42 -17.78
CA ILE A 64 3.08 -19.80 -16.99
C ILE A 64 2.15 -20.63 -17.86
N SER A 65 1.98 -21.90 -17.51
CA SER A 65 1.06 -22.77 -18.25
C SER A 65 -0.41 -22.43 -17.98
N SER A 66 -1.27 -22.65 -18.96
CA SER A 66 -2.73 -22.49 -18.81
C SER A 66 -3.30 -23.31 -17.65
N GLU A 67 -2.74 -24.48 -17.39
CA GLU A 67 -3.14 -25.34 -16.27
C GLU A 67 -2.77 -24.74 -14.91
N ARG A 68 -1.59 -24.09 -14.82
CA ARG A 68 -1.19 -23.37 -13.61
C ARG A 68 -2.12 -22.20 -13.33
N MET A 69 -2.45 -21.40 -14.35
CA MET A 69 -3.38 -20.26 -14.22
C MET A 69 -4.75 -20.71 -13.68
N LYS A 70 -5.30 -21.83 -14.19
CA LYS A 70 -6.57 -22.38 -13.70
C LYS A 70 -6.50 -22.81 -12.25
N ASN A 71 -5.47 -23.56 -11.89
CA ASN A 71 -5.30 -24.05 -10.54
C ASN A 71 -5.13 -22.90 -9.54
N ASP A 72 -4.40 -21.86 -9.92
CA ASP A 72 -4.21 -20.68 -9.08
C ASP A 72 -5.51 -19.85 -8.98
N ALA A 73 -6.30 -19.74 -10.06
CA ALA A 73 -7.62 -19.12 -10.03
C ALA A 73 -8.59 -19.87 -9.10
N ILE A 74 -8.69 -21.20 -9.20
CA ILE A 74 -9.55 -22.02 -8.34
C ILE A 74 -9.13 -21.89 -6.87
N LYS A 75 -7.82 -21.96 -6.57
CA LYS A 75 -7.31 -21.74 -5.22
C LYS A 75 -7.66 -20.35 -4.68
N SER A 76 -7.61 -19.33 -5.54
CA SER A 76 -7.97 -17.96 -5.16
C SER A 76 -9.47 -17.87 -4.84
N ILE A 77 -10.33 -18.51 -5.64
CA ILE A 77 -11.78 -18.58 -5.38
C ILE A 77 -12.05 -19.29 -4.05
N ASP A 78 -11.45 -20.46 -3.86
CA ASP A 78 -11.63 -21.27 -2.65
C ASP A 78 -11.16 -20.51 -1.41
N TYR A 79 -10.05 -19.77 -1.52
CA TYR A 79 -9.57 -18.89 -0.46
C TYR A 79 -10.59 -17.79 -0.13
N VAL A 80 -11.09 -17.05 -1.12
CA VAL A 80 -12.04 -15.96 -0.86
C VAL A 80 -13.34 -16.50 -0.28
N LYS A 81 -13.89 -17.60 -0.82
CA LYS A 81 -15.11 -18.24 -0.31
C LYS A 81 -14.96 -18.77 1.11
N LYS A 82 -13.78 -19.30 1.46
CA LYS A 82 -13.51 -19.83 2.81
C LYS A 82 -13.36 -18.72 3.84
N ASN A 83 -12.84 -17.55 3.44
CA ASN A 83 -12.44 -16.50 4.37
C ASN A 83 -13.32 -15.24 4.32
N SER A 84 -14.35 -15.23 3.47
CA SER A 84 -15.25 -14.07 3.31
C SER A 84 -16.60 -14.47 2.74
N SER A 85 -17.54 -13.52 2.71
CA SER A 85 -18.86 -13.66 2.08
C SER A 85 -18.92 -13.12 0.64
N PHE A 86 -17.80 -12.69 0.07
CA PHE A 86 -17.77 -12.11 -1.28
C PHE A 86 -18.04 -13.17 -2.34
N THR A 87 -18.77 -12.75 -3.39
CA THR A 87 -19.22 -13.63 -4.48
C THR A 87 -18.44 -13.43 -5.77
N ASN A 88 -17.54 -12.45 -5.82
CA ASN A 88 -16.62 -12.19 -6.93
C ASN A 88 -15.37 -11.44 -6.46
N PHE A 89 -14.33 -11.40 -7.31
CA PHE A 89 -13.08 -10.69 -6.98
C PHE A 89 -13.19 -9.18 -7.04
N LEU A 90 -14.09 -8.59 -7.84
CA LEU A 90 -14.26 -7.15 -7.94
C LEU A 90 -14.66 -6.56 -6.57
N ASP A 91 -15.70 -7.11 -5.96
CA ASP A 91 -16.20 -6.68 -4.65
C ASP A 91 -15.19 -7.02 -3.54
N TYR A 92 -14.56 -8.20 -3.61
CA TYR A 92 -13.51 -8.59 -2.68
C TYR A 92 -12.33 -7.61 -2.73
N ASN A 93 -11.83 -7.29 -3.93
CA ASN A 93 -10.71 -6.38 -4.12
C ASN A 93 -11.09 -4.96 -3.69
N ALA A 94 -12.31 -4.50 -3.98
CA ALA A 94 -12.80 -3.20 -3.48
C ALA A 94 -12.84 -3.14 -1.95
N ALA A 95 -13.27 -4.23 -1.29
CA ALA A 95 -13.26 -4.32 0.17
C ALA A 95 -11.84 -4.40 0.75
N ILE A 96 -10.94 -5.16 0.14
CA ILE A 96 -9.52 -5.21 0.53
C ILE A 96 -8.86 -3.85 0.33
N GLU A 97 -9.13 -3.16 -0.76
CA GLU A 97 -8.64 -1.80 -0.98
C GLU A 97 -9.23 -0.83 0.04
N ASN A 98 -10.51 -0.91 0.39
CA ASN A 98 -11.08 -0.12 1.49
C ASN A 98 -10.41 -0.43 2.83
N ILE A 99 -10.06 -1.69 3.11
CA ILE A 99 -9.30 -2.07 4.32
C ILE A 99 -7.87 -1.50 4.26
N ARG A 100 -7.19 -1.56 3.10
CA ARG A 100 -5.85 -0.97 2.90
C ARG A 100 -5.88 0.55 3.00
N ASN A 101 -6.97 1.17 2.56
CA ASN A 101 -7.15 2.62 2.52
C ASN A 101 -7.78 3.18 3.80
N ALA A 102 -8.21 2.34 4.76
CA ALA A 102 -8.79 2.80 6.02
C ALA A 102 -7.78 3.54 6.94
N TYR A 103 -6.47 3.42 6.68
CA TYR A 103 -5.43 4.25 7.27
C TYR A 103 -4.31 4.51 6.26
N SER A 104 -4.45 5.59 5.50
CA SER A 104 -3.59 5.91 4.36
C SER A 104 -2.20 6.36 4.81
N GLN A 105 -1.25 6.40 3.87
CA GLN A 105 0.07 6.98 4.13
C GLN A 105 -0.02 8.46 4.55
N ASN A 106 -1.03 9.17 4.04
CA ASN A 106 -1.27 10.56 4.41
C ASN A 106 -1.78 10.68 5.85
N ASP A 107 -2.64 9.77 6.29
CA ASP A 107 -3.12 9.72 7.68
C ASP A 107 -1.95 9.39 8.63
N ALA A 108 -1.08 8.48 8.22
CA ALA A 108 0.16 8.18 8.92
C ALA A 108 1.10 9.39 9.03
N ASN A 109 1.22 10.20 7.96
CA ASN A 109 1.99 11.45 8.00
C ASN A 109 1.39 12.44 9.00
N ILE A 110 0.07 12.67 8.93
CA ILE A 110 -0.63 13.62 9.80
C ILE A 110 -0.50 13.22 11.27
N ASP A 111 -0.66 11.94 11.59
CA ASP A 111 -0.49 11.47 12.97
C ASP A 111 0.98 11.54 13.42
N ALA A 112 1.95 11.24 12.54
CA ALA A 112 3.36 11.42 12.85
C ALA A 112 3.71 12.89 13.15
N GLU A 113 3.15 13.84 12.40
CA GLU A 113 3.28 15.27 12.68
C GLU A 113 2.75 15.61 14.06
N ARG A 114 1.52 15.17 14.37
CA ARG A 114 0.87 15.44 15.67
C ARG A 114 1.65 14.83 16.84
N ILE A 115 2.13 13.60 16.70
CA ILE A 115 2.90 12.91 17.75
C ILE A 115 4.22 13.63 18.01
N TRP A 116 4.93 14.00 16.94
CA TRP A 116 6.21 14.70 17.05
C TRP A 116 6.03 16.11 17.64
N GLU A 117 5.07 16.86 17.12
CA GLU A 117 4.71 18.20 17.60
C GLU A 117 4.37 18.17 19.08
N ARG A 118 3.60 17.16 19.50
CA ARG A 118 3.21 17.00 20.90
C ARG A 118 4.42 16.86 21.81
N GLY A 119 5.39 16.00 21.47
CA GLY A 119 6.62 15.85 22.25
C GLY A 119 7.42 17.16 22.35
N CYS A 120 7.47 17.92 21.26
CA CYS A 120 8.11 19.24 21.22
C CYS A 120 7.41 20.27 22.10
N LEU A 121 6.08 20.35 22.03
CA LEU A 121 5.26 21.28 22.82
C LEU A 121 5.31 20.96 24.30
N ASP A 122 5.25 19.68 24.66
CA ASP A 122 5.32 19.21 26.04
C ASP A 122 6.64 19.66 26.72
N PHE A 123 7.77 19.63 26.00
CA PHE A 123 9.02 20.23 26.47
C PHE A 123 8.92 21.76 26.69
N LYS A 124 8.37 22.48 25.71
CA LYS A 124 8.22 23.96 25.77
C LYS A 124 7.27 24.43 26.87
N GLN A 125 6.23 23.65 27.17
CA GLN A 125 5.21 23.97 28.16
C GLN A 125 5.63 23.70 29.61
N GLY A 126 6.89 23.34 29.85
CA GLY A 126 7.45 23.31 31.20
C GLY A 126 7.54 21.92 31.83
N LEU A 127 7.54 20.84 31.06
CA LEU A 127 8.10 19.54 31.50
C LEU A 127 9.64 19.60 31.65
N ASN A 128 10.17 20.77 31.98
CA ASN A 128 11.54 21.20 31.74
C ASN A 128 12.34 21.37 33.04
N ILE A 129 12.00 20.61 34.09
CA ILE A 129 12.70 20.71 35.39
C ILE A 129 13.21 19.36 35.90
N GLY A 130 12.91 18.23 35.25
CA GLY A 130 13.45 16.97 35.73
C GLY A 130 13.12 15.76 34.86
N ASP A 131 14.17 15.01 34.58
CA ASP A 131 14.20 13.60 34.20
C ASP A 131 13.04 13.17 33.29
N PHE A 132 13.30 13.13 31.98
CA PHE A 132 12.35 12.68 30.96
C PHE A 132 11.62 11.40 31.40
N SER A 133 12.30 10.46 32.06
CA SER A 133 11.69 9.20 32.53
C SER A 133 10.57 9.37 33.58
N LYS A 134 10.53 10.49 34.32
CA LYS A 134 9.55 10.78 35.37
C LYS A 134 8.37 11.63 34.90
N THR A 135 8.60 12.44 33.87
CA THR A 135 7.61 13.36 33.28
C THR A 135 6.95 12.78 32.02
N TYR A 136 7.66 11.88 31.34
CA TYR A 136 7.14 11.10 30.24
C TYR A 136 6.13 10.09 30.77
N ASN A 137 4.85 10.32 30.47
CA ASN A 137 3.81 9.29 30.57
C ASN A 137 3.56 8.73 29.16
N PRO A 138 4.41 7.80 28.66
CA PRO A 138 4.22 7.18 27.35
C PRO A 138 2.82 6.59 27.25
N SER A 139 2.32 6.00 28.33
CA SER A 139 1.03 5.35 28.38
C SER A 139 -0.15 6.28 28.05
N GLU A 140 -0.03 7.58 28.33
CA GLU A 140 -1.11 8.54 28.05
C GLU A 140 -1.05 9.06 26.62
N SER A 141 0.15 9.32 26.12
CA SER A 141 0.36 9.75 24.73
C SER A 141 0.10 8.61 23.74
N ILE A 142 0.43 7.36 24.10
CA ILE A 142 0.22 6.15 23.27
C ILE A 142 -1.26 5.75 23.21
N LYS A 143 -2.05 5.99 24.27
CA LYS A 143 -3.48 5.62 24.30
C LYS A 143 -4.30 6.28 23.19
N ASN A 144 -3.90 7.48 22.77
CA ASN A 144 -4.58 8.22 21.72
C ASN A 144 -4.22 7.76 20.30
N TYR A 145 -3.34 6.76 20.16
CA TYR A 145 -2.86 6.24 18.88
C TYR A 145 -2.74 4.71 18.91
N ASP A 146 -3.73 4.02 19.46
CA ASP A 146 -3.73 2.54 19.61
C ASP A 146 -3.77 1.79 18.26
N TRP A 147 -4.19 2.47 17.19
CA TRP A 147 -4.12 1.99 15.80
C TRP A 147 -2.71 2.05 15.18
N LEU A 148 -1.72 2.62 15.89
CA LEU A 148 -0.34 2.71 15.45
C LEU A 148 0.60 1.75 16.18
N LYS A 149 1.74 1.43 15.54
CA LYS A 149 2.82 0.69 16.18
C LYS A 149 3.31 1.46 17.40
N ARG A 150 3.13 0.88 18.59
CA ARG A 150 3.53 1.48 19.87
C ARG A 150 4.96 2.03 19.88
N ASN A 151 5.91 1.29 19.31
CA ASN A 151 7.31 1.73 19.26
C ASN A 151 7.51 2.97 18.37
N ALA A 152 6.77 3.09 17.27
CA ALA A 152 6.83 4.26 16.41
C ALA A 152 6.32 5.51 17.13
N VAL A 153 5.19 5.40 17.84
CA VAL A 153 4.63 6.49 18.66
C VAL A 153 5.62 6.96 19.73
N ILE A 154 6.23 6.01 20.47
CA ILE A 154 7.24 6.29 21.49
C ILE A 154 8.44 7.05 20.90
N ASN A 155 8.96 6.58 19.77
CA ASN A 155 10.14 7.15 19.15
C ASN A 155 9.87 8.54 18.57
N LEU A 156 8.74 8.74 17.87
CA LEU A 156 8.34 10.03 17.31
C LEU A 156 8.18 11.09 18.40
N TYR A 157 7.48 10.74 19.48
CA TYR A 157 7.28 11.64 20.61
C TYR A 157 8.63 12.00 21.26
N SER A 158 9.47 10.99 21.49
CA SER A 158 10.78 11.16 22.13
C SER A 158 11.74 11.97 21.24
N ASP A 159 11.65 11.86 19.91
CA ASP A 159 12.40 12.67 18.96
C ASP A 159 12.00 14.15 19.06
N GLY A 160 10.70 14.45 19.02
CA GLY A 160 10.20 15.82 19.15
C GLY A 160 10.59 16.49 20.47
N TRP A 161 10.49 15.74 21.57
CA TRP A 161 10.92 16.22 22.88
C TRP A 161 12.43 16.48 22.94
N ASN A 162 13.25 15.54 22.45
CA ASN A 162 14.71 15.70 22.44
C ASN A 162 15.16 16.83 21.53
N TYR A 163 14.49 17.03 20.40
CA TYR A 163 14.78 18.13 19.49
C TYR A 163 14.56 19.48 20.18
N ALA A 164 13.39 19.66 20.81
CA ALA A 164 13.11 20.86 21.59
C ALA A 164 14.10 21.06 22.74
N ARG A 165 14.54 19.98 23.40
CA ARG A 165 15.59 20.03 24.43
C ARG A 165 16.92 20.52 23.92
N LEU A 166 17.41 19.95 22.81
CA LEU A 166 18.68 20.35 22.19
C LEU A 166 18.64 21.82 21.75
N MET A 167 17.47 22.30 21.31
CA MET A 167 17.22 23.68 20.93
C MET A 167 16.89 24.60 22.12
N LYS A 168 16.98 24.11 23.37
CA LYS A 168 16.64 24.85 24.59
C LYS A 168 15.24 25.50 24.56
N GLY A 169 14.30 24.86 23.88
CA GLY A 169 12.91 25.33 23.73
C GLY A 169 12.70 26.41 22.68
N ILE A 170 13.78 26.89 22.03
CA ILE A 170 13.73 27.87 20.95
C ILE A 170 13.55 27.13 19.62
N VAL A 171 12.36 26.57 19.43
CA VAL A 171 11.98 25.81 18.24
C VAL A 171 10.53 26.12 17.85
N ASP A 172 10.25 26.20 16.56
CA ASP A 172 8.91 26.19 15.99
C ASP A 172 8.42 24.74 15.83
N CYS A 173 7.65 24.25 16.80
CA CYS A 173 7.26 22.84 16.84
C CYS A 173 6.40 22.44 15.62
N SER A 174 5.50 23.31 15.17
CA SER A 174 4.61 23.01 14.05
C SER A 174 5.38 22.94 12.73
N TYR A 175 6.31 23.87 12.50
CA TYR A 175 7.15 23.87 11.31
C TYR A 175 8.03 22.61 11.23
N TYR A 176 8.70 22.26 12.33
CA TYR A 176 9.60 21.10 12.35
C TYR A 176 8.84 19.78 12.36
N ALA A 177 7.63 19.70 12.94
CA ALA A 177 6.81 18.50 12.87
C ALA A 177 6.52 18.08 11.42
N ALA A 178 6.11 19.02 10.56
CA ALA A 178 5.83 18.75 9.15
C ALA A 178 7.08 18.30 8.35
N LEU A 179 8.27 18.77 8.73
CA LEU A 179 9.53 18.31 8.13
C LEU A 179 9.91 16.91 8.63
N ARG A 180 9.87 16.71 9.95
CA ARG A 180 10.33 15.48 10.61
C ARG A 180 9.39 14.31 10.36
N ALA A 181 8.08 14.53 10.29
CA ALA A 181 7.13 13.49 9.93
C ALA A 181 7.38 12.96 8.52
N ARG A 182 7.65 13.84 7.55
CA ARG A 182 8.01 13.41 6.18
C ARG A 182 9.29 12.58 6.17
N GLU A 183 10.33 12.98 6.92
CA GLU A 183 11.56 12.20 7.06
C GLU A 183 11.33 10.86 7.76
N TYR A 184 10.61 10.85 8.87
CA TYR A 184 10.36 9.66 9.68
C TYR A 184 9.47 8.64 8.94
N VAL A 185 8.39 9.11 8.34
CA VAL A 185 7.43 8.26 7.62
C VAL A 185 7.97 7.80 6.26
N SER A 186 8.89 8.55 5.64
CA SER A 186 9.60 8.07 4.43
C SER A 186 10.55 6.88 4.71
N GLY A 187 10.93 6.65 5.96
CA GLY A 187 11.85 5.58 6.37
C GLY A 187 11.28 4.54 7.32
N ILE A 188 10.16 4.82 8.00
CA ILE A 188 9.57 3.97 9.04
C ILE A 188 8.04 3.94 8.86
N ASP A 189 7.51 2.75 8.56
CA ASP A 189 6.07 2.52 8.53
C ASP A 189 5.52 2.43 9.96
N ILE A 190 4.80 3.48 10.38
CA ILE A 190 4.21 3.59 11.72
C ILE A 190 2.89 2.82 11.87
N ARG A 191 2.27 2.43 10.74
CA ARG A 191 0.98 1.72 10.70
C ARG A 191 1.15 0.31 11.24
N ASN A 192 0.13 -0.24 11.90
CA ASN A 192 0.17 -1.62 12.40
C ASN A 192 0.26 -2.65 11.28
#